data_AF-A0AAD0DHH0-F1
#
_entry.id   AF-A0AAD0DHH0-F1
#
_cell.length_a   1.000
_cell.length_b   1.000
_cell.length_c   1.000
_cell.angle_alpha   90.00
_cell.angle_beta   90.00
_cell.angle_gamma   90.00
#
_symmetry.space_group_name_H-M   'P 1'
#
loop_
_entity.id
_entity.type
_entity.pdbx_description
1 polymer ?
#
loop_
_entity_poly.entity_id
_entity_poly.type
_entity_poly.pdbx_seq_one_letter_code
_entity_poly.pdbx_strand_id
1 'polypeptide(L)'
;MLQKISLLTLACLLFTGCMSMSGEGTSPEEKKFRKVEAAAKECAEIVKNQTIELTAEGKDADTRWTTLDYVGPDQRTRTVEYRTSSVLDNGEPGRAWQSCMSDKKALVPELKL
;
A
#
# COMPACT_ATOMS: atom_id res chain seq x y z
N MET A 1 58.03 11.15 -11.78
CA MET A 1 57.27 9.89 -11.77
C MET A 1 57.60 9.13 -10.50
N LEU A 2 56.69 8.24 -10.08
CA LEU A 2 56.63 7.40 -8.85
C LEU A 2 56.02 8.03 -7.57
N GLN A 3 54.71 7.81 -7.51
CA GLN A 3 53.96 7.13 -6.44
C GLN A 3 53.76 7.80 -5.08
N LYS A 4 52.54 8.34 -4.97
CA LYS A 4 51.71 8.48 -3.76
C LYS A 4 51.46 7.11 -3.12
N ILE A 5 51.45 7.04 -1.78
CA ILE A 5 50.51 6.32 -0.90
C ILE A 5 50.76 6.93 0.50
N SER A 6 50.00 7.96 0.89
CA SER A 6 48.77 7.89 1.69
C SER A 6 48.98 7.29 3.09
N LEU A 7 49.39 8.15 4.01
CA LEU A 7 49.27 8.01 5.45
C LEU A 7 48.26 9.06 5.90
N LEU A 8 47.06 8.65 6.26
CA LEU A 8 46.14 9.44 7.07
C LEU A 8 45.25 8.49 7.86
N THR A 9 45.74 8.20 9.07
CA THR A 9 44.97 7.73 10.22
C THR A 9 43.75 8.63 10.43
N LEU A 10 42.56 8.05 10.55
CA LEU A 10 41.47 8.70 11.29
C LEU A 10 40.59 7.64 11.95
N ALA A 11 40.82 7.46 13.24
CA ALA A 11 39.85 6.88 14.15
C ALA A 11 38.69 7.89 14.28
N CYS A 12 37.47 7.46 13.97
CA CYS A 12 36.25 8.12 14.42
C CYS A 12 35.42 7.13 15.22
N LEU A 13 35.60 7.22 16.54
CA LEU A 13 34.61 6.77 17.52
C LEU A 13 33.36 7.66 17.40
N LEU A 14 32.21 6.98 17.40
CA LEU A 14 30.93 7.36 18.02
C LEU A 14 30.22 8.63 17.51
N PHE A 15 29.12 8.42 16.76
CA PHE A 15 27.86 9.14 17.03
C PHE A 15 26.67 8.19 16.85
N THR A 16 26.07 7.88 17.99
CA THR A 16 24.64 7.66 18.26
C THR A 16 23.70 7.80 17.06
N GLY A 17 23.09 6.68 16.71
CA GLY A 17 21.85 6.62 15.95
C GLY A 17 21.05 5.42 16.42
N CYS A 18 20.44 5.54 17.61
CA CYS A 18 19.36 4.67 18.04
C CYS A 18 18.23 4.76 17.00
N MET A 19 18.20 3.88 16.01
CA MET A 19 16.94 3.37 15.52
C MET A 19 16.67 2.09 16.27
N SER A 20 16.12 2.27 17.46
CA SER A 20 15.19 1.33 18.06
C SER A 20 14.15 0.95 17.00
N MET A 21 14.43 -0.05 16.19
CA MET A 21 13.38 -0.87 15.63
C MET A 21 12.88 -1.73 16.77
N SER A 22 11.94 -1.16 17.51
CA SER A 22 10.94 -1.87 18.27
C SER A 22 10.29 -2.92 17.37
N GLY A 23 10.97 -4.06 17.24
CA GLY A 23 10.42 -5.32 16.72
C GLY A 23 9.61 -6.07 17.78
N GLU A 24 9.39 -5.46 18.94
CA GLU A 24 8.47 -5.93 19.97
C GLU A 24 7.05 -5.40 19.67
N GLY A 25 6.09 -6.30 19.45
CA GLY A 25 4.70 -6.04 19.82
C GLY A 25 3.61 -6.05 18.73
N THR A 26 3.92 -6.21 17.44
CA THR A 26 2.84 -6.39 16.44
C THR A 26 2.56 -7.86 16.19
N SER A 27 1.34 -8.29 16.53
CA SER A 27 0.88 -9.65 16.28
C SER A 27 0.97 -10.00 14.78
N PRO A 28 1.10 -11.29 14.40
CA PRO A 28 1.07 -11.70 12.99
C PRO A 28 -0.18 -11.20 12.26
N GLU A 29 -1.31 -11.15 12.96
CA GLU A 29 -2.57 -10.60 12.47
C GLU A 29 -2.49 -9.11 12.18
N GLU A 30 -1.87 -8.33 13.08
CA GLU A 30 -1.66 -6.90 12.85
C GLU A 30 -0.78 -6.66 11.62
N LYS A 31 0.30 -7.43 11.46
CA LYS A 31 1.16 -7.34 10.28
C LYS A 31 0.40 -7.68 8.99
N LYS A 32 -0.48 -8.69 9.03
CA LYS A 32 -1.33 -9.05 7.89
C LYS A 32 -2.30 -7.92 7.54
N PHE A 33 -3.02 -7.38 8.52
CA PHE A 33 -3.93 -6.27 8.31
C PHE A 33 -3.21 -5.06 7.72
N ARG A 34 -2.08 -4.65 8.28
CA ARG A 34 -1.30 -3.49 7.80
C ARG A 34 -0.83 -3.66 6.35
N LYS A 35 -0.49 -4.88 5.94
CA LYS A 35 -0.17 -5.18 4.53
C LYS A 35 -1.39 -4.98 3.63
N VAL A 36 -2.56 -5.47 4.04
CA VAL A 36 -3.81 -5.32 3.27
C VAL A 36 -4.24 -3.85 3.22
N GLU A 37 -4.20 -3.14 4.34
CA GLU A 37 -4.52 -1.72 4.45
C GLU A 37 -3.63 -0.86 3.54
N ALA A 38 -2.32 -1.10 3.55
CA ALA A 38 -1.39 -0.37 2.69
C ALA A 38 -1.66 -0.63 1.19
N ALA A 39 -1.89 -1.89 0.82
CA ALA A 39 -2.21 -2.25 -0.56
C ALA A 39 -3.56 -1.65 -1.00
N ALA A 40 -4.57 -1.67 -0.13
CA ALA A 40 -5.90 -1.12 -0.38
C ALA A 40 -5.84 0.38 -0.68
N LYS A 41 -5.09 1.12 0.15
CA LYS A 41 -4.83 2.54 -0.04
C LYS A 41 -4.10 2.82 -1.36
N GLU A 42 -3.05 2.07 -1.65
CA GLU A 42 -2.29 2.22 -2.90
C GLU A 42 -3.17 1.93 -4.13
N CYS A 43 -3.97 0.86 -4.09
CA CYS A 43 -4.89 0.52 -5.17
C CYS A 43 -6.01 1.55 -5.35
N ALA A 44 -6.54 2.11 -4.26
CA ALA A 44 -7.51 3.20 -4.32
C ALA A 44 -6.91 4.46 -4.98
N GLU A 45 -5.65 4.77 -4.68
CA GLU A 45 -4.92 5.88 -5.29
C GLU A 45 -4.60 5.64 -6.78
N ILE A 46 -4.24 4.41 -7.16
CA ILE A 46 -4.03 4.03 -8.57
C ILE A 46 -5.33 4.21 -9.36
N VAL A 47 -6.44 3.65 -8.86
CA VAL A 47 -7.77 3.80 -9.49
C VAL A 47 -8.14 5.27 -9.61
N LYS A 48 -7.89 6.09 -8.58
CA LYS A 48 -8.11 7.54 -8.63
C LYS A 48 -7.32 8.18 -9.76
N ASN A 49 -6.01 7.98 -9.80
CA ASN A 49 -5.12 8.68 -10.72
C ASN A 49 -5.39 8.28 -12.17
N GLN A 50 -5.56 6.99 -12.44
CA GLN A 50 -5.92 6.50 -13.77
C GLN A 50 -7.29 7.00 -14.22
N THR A 51 -8.25 7.14 -13.29
CA THR A 51 -9.55 7.74 -13.63
C THR A 51 -9.39 9.21 -14.01
N ILE A 52 -8.61 9.98 -13.24
CA ILE A 52 -8.34 11.39 -13.54
C ILE A 52 -7.74 11.53 -14.94
N GLU A 53 -6.73 10.71 -15.27
CA GLU A 53 -6.11 10.69 -16.61
C GLU A 53 -7.15 10.43 -17.72
N LEU A 54 -7.96 9.38 -17.58
CA LEU A 54 -8.99 9.05 -18.58
C LEU A 54 -10.09 10.11 -18.69
N THR A 55 -10.49 10.72 -17.58
CA THR A 55 -11.46 11.83 -17.61
C THR A 55 -10.89 13.08 -18.27
N ALA A 56 -9.60 13.35 -18.11
CA ALA A 56 -8.91 14.43 -18.81
C ALA A 56 -8.82 14.19 -20.32
N GLU A 57 -8.83 12.92 -20.75
CA GLU A 57 -8.96 12.50 -22.15
C GLU A 57 -10.41 12.52 -22.67
N GLY A 58 -11.38 12.95 -21.85
CA GLY A 58 -12.78 13.08 -22.22
C GLY A 58 -13.62 11.82 -22.05
N LYS A 59 -13.12 10.80 -21.34
CA LYS A 59 -13.94 9.65 -20.93
C LYS A 59 -14.87 10.04 -19.78
N ASP A 60 -16.12 9.61 -19.84
CA ASP A 60 -17.04 9.75 -18.72
C ASP A 60 -16.72 8.69 -17.65
N ALA A 61 -16.81 9.09 -16.38
CA ALA A 61 -16.52 8.21 -15.25
C ALA A 61 -17.41 8.56 -14.06
N ASP A 62 -18.08 7.55 -13.52
CA ASP A 62 -18.68 7.59 -12.19
C ASP A 62 -17.70 6.96 -11.20
N THR A 63 -17.43 7.66 -10.10
CA THR A 63 -16.46 7.21 -9.10
C THR A 63 -17.06 7.23 -7.71
N ARG A 64 -16.77 6.21 -6.92
CA ARG A 64 -17.14 6.15 -5.51
C ARG A 64 -15.91 5.83 -4.68
N TRP A 65 -15.68 6.63 -3.65
CA TRP A 65 -14.74 6.33 -2.58
C TRP A 65 -15.53 5.88 -1.35
N THR A 66 -15.14 4.75 -0.76
CA THR A 66 -15.77 4.19 0.43
C THR A 66 -14.76 3.26 1.13
N THR A 67 -15.23 2.44 2.05
CA THR A 67 -14.41 1.45 2.76
C THR A 67 -15.04 0.07 2.69
N LEU A 68 -14.21 -0.96 2.71
CA LEU A 68 -14.62 -2.36 2.88
C LEU A 68 -14.26 -2.86 4.26
N ASP A 69 -15.10 -3.72 4.81
CA ASP A 69 -14.82 -4.37 6.07
C ASP A 69 -13.72 -5.42 5.88
N TYR A 70 -12.76 -5.41 6.79
CA TYR A 70 -11.78 -6.46 7.04
C TYR A 70 -12.15 -7.12 8.36
N VAL A 71 -12.57 -8.38 8.30
CA VAL A 71 -12.96 -9.16 9.49
C VAL A 71 -11.85 -10.14 9.82
N GLY A 72 -11.10 -9.83 10.88
CA GLY A 72 -10.02 -10.69 11.37
C GLY A 72 -10.54 -11.97 12.03
N PRO A 73 -9.66 -12.98 12.24
CA PRO A 73 -9.98 -14.20 12.97
C PRO A 73 -10.48 -13.96 14.40
N ASP A 74 -10.09 -12.86 15.04
CA ASP A 74 -10.59 -12.45 16.36
C ASP A 74 -11.98 -11.77 16.31
N GLN A 75 -12.63 -11.80 15.14
CA GLN A 75 -13.88 -11.11 14.82
C GLN A 75 -13.83 -9.58 14.98
N ARG A 76 -12.64 -8.98 15.11
CA ARG A 76 -12.54 -7.53 15.07
C ARG A 76 -12.72 -7.05 13.64
N THR A 77 -13.70 -6.18 13.47
CA THR A 77 -13.92 -5.47 12.21
C THR A 77 -13.01 -4.25 12.14
N ARG A 78 -12.28 -4.16 11.03
CA ARG A 78 -11.50 -2.99 10.63
C ARG A 78 -11.95 -2.60 9.24
N THR A 79 -11.52 -1.45 8.75
CA THR A 79 -11.90 -0.97 7.42
C THR A 79 -10.66 -0.69 6.58
N VAL A 80 -10.75 -0.98 5.29
CA VAL A 80 -9.73 -0.59 4.31
C VAL A 80 -10.34 0.26 3.21
N GLU A 81 -9.54 1.14 2.61
CA GLU A 81 -10.02 2.00 1.53
C GLU A 81 -10.42 1.21 0.29
N TYR A 82 -11.52 1.62 -0.33
CA TYR A 82 -12.04 1.02 -1.55
C TYR A 82 -12.52 2.10 -2.51
N ARG A 83 -12.22 1.90 -3.78
CA ARG A 83 -12.58 2.86 -4.83
C ARG A 83 -13.09 2.15 -6.06
N THR A 84 -14.19 2.65 -6.61
CA THR A 84 -14.74 2.22 -7.89
C THR A 84 -14.59 3.34 -8.92
N SER A 85 -14.55 2.95 -10.19
CA SER A 85 -14.48 3.85 -11.34
C SER A 85 -15.08 3.15 -12.55
N SER A 86 -16.23 3.64 -13.04
CA SER A 86 -16.96 2.97 -14.13
C SER A 86 -16.13 2.78 -15.41
N VAL A 87 -15.18 3.70 -15.68
CA VAL A 87 -14.30 3.65 -16.85
C VAL A 87 -13.17 2.61 -16.71
N LEU A 88 -12.81 2.21 -15.49
CA LEU A 88 -11.79 1.18 -15.22
C LEU A 88 -12.38 -0.18 -14.84
N ASP A 89 -13.62 -0.19 -14.35
CA ASP A 89 -14.29 -1.35 -13.77
C ASP A 89 -14.93 -2.29 -14.80
N ASN A 90 -14.94 -1.92 -16.10
CA ASN A 90 -15.42 -2.76 -17.20
C ASN A 90 -16.82 -3.36 -16.96
N GLY A 91 -17.72 -2.59 -16.34
CA GLY A 91 -19.10 -3.01 -16.04
C GLY A 91 -19.29 -3.71 -14.69
N GLU A 92 -18.22 -3.97 -13.93
CA GLU A 92 -18.30 -4.59 -12.60
C GLU A 92 -17.66 -3.69 -11.53
N PRO A 93 -18.48 -2.98 -10.71
CA PRO A 93 -17.98 -2.02 -9.75
C PRO A 93 -16.84 -2.54 -8.85
N GLY A 94 -15.72 -1.82 -8.87
CA GLY A 94 -14.48 -2.09 -8.16
C GLY A 94 -13.62 -3.23 -8.68
N ARG A 95 -13.93 -3.78 -9.87
CA ARG A 95 -13.07 -4.76 -10.55
C ARG A 95 -11.63 -4.26 -10.72
N ALA A 96 -11.42 -2.97 -10.99
CA ALA A 96 -10.07 -2.39 -11.11
C ALA A 96 -9.29 -2.45 -9.79
N TRP A 97 -9.94 -2.05 -8.69
CA TRP A 97 -9.34 -2.12 -7.35
C TRP A 97 -9.05 -3.56 -6.93
N GLN A 98 -10.00 -4.48 -7.16
CA GLN A 98 -9.83 -5.90 -6.83
C GLN A 98 -8.68 -6.54 -7.62
N SER A 99 -8.53 -6.18 -8.90
CA SER A 99 -7.43 -6.65 -9.73
C SER A 99 -6.08 -6.17 -9.18
N CYS A 100 -5.96 -4.88 -8.86
CA CYS A 100 -4.75 -4.34 -8.22
C CYS A 100 -4.44 -5.03 -6.87
N MET A 101 -5.46 -5.27 -6.05
CA MET A 101 -5.29 -5.99 -4.78
C MET A 101 -4.84 -7.44 -4.98
N SER A 102 -5.36 -8.10 -6.01
CA SER A 102 -4.94 -9.46 -6.40
C SER A 102 -3.47 -9.48 -6.84
N ASP A 103 -3.05 -8.56 -7.69
CA ASP A 103 -1.66 -8.44 -8.17
C ASP A 103 -0.67 -8.21 -7.02
N LYS A 104 -1.09 -7.44 -6.00
CA LYS A 104 -0.32 -7.20 -4.77
C LYS A 104 -0.39 -8.35 -3.76
N LYS A 105 -1.11 -9.43 -4.06
CA LYS A 105 -1.36 -10.57 -3.16
C LYS A 105 -1.95 -10.09 -1.81
N ALA A 106 -2.89 -9.14 -1.90
CA ALA A 106 -3.58 -8.51 -0.79
C ALA A 106 -5.11 -8.70 -0.85
N LEU A 107 -5.64 -9.28 -1.94
CA LEU A 107 -7.02 -9.74 -2.01
C LEU A 107 -7.17 -11.01 -1.17
N VAL A 108 -7.70 -10.85 0.05
CA VAL A 108 -7.78 -11.92 1.05
C VAL A 108 -9.22 -12.16 1.50
N PRO A 109 -9.57 -13.36 2.03
CA PRO A 109 -10.94 -13.70 2.44
C PRO A 109 -11.49 -12.87 3.60
N GLU A 110 -10.62 -12.19 4.37
CA GLU A 110 -11.03 -11.28 5.43
C GLU A 110 -11.75 -10.03 4.90
N LEU A 111 -11.56 -9.67 3.62
CA LEU A 111 -12.25 -8.55 2.97
C LEU A 111 -13.70 -8.93 2.62
N LYS A 112 -14.67 -8.09 3.00
CA LYS A 112 -16.09 -8.25 2.67
C LYS A 112 -16.44 -7.43 1.44
N LEU A 113 -16.27 -8.05 0.28
CA LEU A 113 -16.58 -7.52 -1.06
C LEU A 113 -18.05 -7.71 -1.42
#